data_AF-A0A970KSM1-F1
#
_entry.id   AF-A0A970KSM1-F1
#
_cell.length_a   1.000
_cell.length_b   1.000
_cell.length_c   1.000
_cell.angle_alpha   90.00
_cell.angle_beta   90.00
_cell.angle_gamma   90.00
#
_symmetry.space_group_name_H-M   'P 1'
#
loop_
_entity.id
_entity.type
_entity.pdbx_description
1 polymer ?
#
loop_
_entity_poly.entity_id
_entity_poly.type
_entity_poly.pdbx_seq_one_letter_code
_entity_poly.pdbx_strand_id
1 'polypeptide(L)'
;MHRVALLGLGLFAAGLAAGEGPPLDRGWHVVRPGDTLEGITAYYLGSPARWRENWALNPGIKDPDLLHPGERLQVLVSPEHSRHAALVWRRARLVDAQQPPRDWMNAEIGDLLVRRDGVRTGARSSAELAFTDGSRIWMTENSLVFLRSTARAPRVAPSREVEIVSGRADLELTAPAARAAAVEVVMGPARASVRAAAGEGAQSR
;
A
#
# COMPACT_ATOMS: atom_id res chain seq x y z
N MET A 1 -57.87 -12.98 -47.52
CA MET A 1 -56.85 -11.91 -47.58
C MET A 1 -55.98 -12.01 -46.33
N HIS A 2 -54.75 -12.48 -46.46
CA HIS A 2 -53.82 -12.75 -45.34
C HIS A 2 -53.02 -11.48 -45.01
N ARG A 3 -52.92 -11.08 -43.74
CA ARG A 3 -52.01 -10.02 -43.27
C ARG A 3 -50.75 -10.69 -42.73
N VAL A 4 -49.63 -10.52 -43.44
CA VAL A 4 -48.31 -11.01 -43.07
C VAL A 4 -47.73 -10.11 -41.98
N ALA A 5 -47.29 -10.72 -40.87
CA ALA A 5 -46.53 -10.08 -39.81
C ALA A 5 -45.04 -10.02 -40.21
N LEU A 6 -44.43 -8.84 -40.10
CA LEU A 6 -42.98 -8.64 -40.19
C LEU A 6 -42.45 -8.36 -38.79
N LEU A 7 -41.90 -9.39 -38.14
CA LEU A 7 -41.05 -9.24 -36.95
C LEU A 7 -39.64 -8.88 -37.42
N GLY A 8 -39.25 -7.62 -37.22
CA GLY A 8 -37.87 -7.19 -37.35
C GLY A 8 -37.06 -7.70 -36.15
N LEU A 9 -36.16 -8.64 -36.40
CA LEU A 9 -35.19 -9.11 -35.43
C LEU A 9 -34.02 -8.12 -35.39
N GLY A 10 -34.03 -7.22 -34.40
CA GLY A 10 -32.90 -6.33 -34.13
C GLY A 10 -31.73 -7.12 -33.53
N LEU A 11 -30.61 -7.19 -34.26
CA LEU A 11 -29.33 -7.63 -33.70
C LEU A 11 -28.88 -6.62 -32.63
N PHE A 12 -28.88 -7.02 -31.36
CA PHE A 12 -28.13 -6.31 -30.33
C PHE A 12 -26.66 -6.71 -30.44
N ALA A 13 -25.82 -5.80 -30.94
CA ALA A 13 -24.38 -5.89 -30.77
C ALA A 13 -24.05 -5.57 -29.29
N ALA A 14 -23.79 -6.60 -28.50
CA ALA A 14 -23.22 -6.44 -27.17
C ALA A 14 -21.76 -5.98 -27.33
N GLY A 15 -21.51 -4.67 -27.14
CA GLY A 15 -20.16 -4.16 -27.00
C GLY A 15 -19.51 -4.77 -25.77
N LEU A 16 -18.38 -5.45 -25.95
CA LEU A 16 -17.45 -5.75 -24.86
C LEU A 16 -16.93 -4.43 -24.33
N ALA A 17 -17.58 -3.90 -23.29
CA ALA A 17 -16.92 -2.96 -22.40
C ALA A 17 -15.73 -3.71 -21.80
N ALA A 18 -14.52 -3.41 -22.27
CA ALA A 18 -13.30 -3.81 -21.61
C ALA A 18 -13.39 -3.23 -20.19
N GLY A 19 -13.76 -4.07 -19.23
CA GLY A 19 -13.97 -3.63 -17.86
C GLY A 19 -12.70 -3.01 -17.33
N GLU A 20 -12.76 -1.73 -16.96
CA GLU A 20 -11.80 -1.14 -16.04
C GLU A 20 -11.77 -2.05 -14.81
N GLY A 21 -10.62 -2.68 -14.59
CA GLY A 21 -10.38 -3.48 -13.39
C GLY A 21 -10.63 -2.65 -12.13
N PRO A 22 -10.54 -3.27 -10.93
CA PRO A 22 -10.68 -2.53 -9.69
C PRO A 22 -9.72 -1.32 -9.69
N PRO A 23 -10.13 -0.18 -9.09
CA PRO A 23 -9.29 1.01 -9.05
C PRO A 23 -7.93 0.67 -8.44
N LEU A 24 -6.89 1.27 -9.01
CA LEU A 24 -5.51 1.02 -8.62
C LEU A 24 -5.01 2.18 -7.78
N ASP A 25 -4.35 1.84 -6.69
CA ASP A 25 -3.66 2.82 -5.87
C ASP A 25 -2.35 3.24 -6.54
N ARG A 26 -1.73 4.28 -5.99
CA ARG A 26 -0.41 4.76 -6.39
C ARG A 26 0.50 4.94 -5.20
N GLY A 27 1.78 4.73 -5.41
CA GLY A 27 2.82 5.02 -4.44
C GLY A 27 4.17 5.24 -5.11
N TRP A 28 5.17 5.64 -4.33
CA TRP A 28 6.54 5.78 -4.79
C TRP A 28 7.35 4.54 -4.42
N HIS A 29 7.73 3.76 -5.42
CA HIS A 29 8.67 2.67 -5.26
C HIS A 29 10.10 3.23 -5.41
N VAL A 30 11.00 2.87 -4.50
CA VAL A 30 12.41 3.22 -4.65
C VAL A 30 13.18 2.03 -5.22
N VAL A 31 13.73 2.20 -6.43
CA VAL A 31 14.38 1.15 -7.22
C VAL A 31 15.46 0.44 -6.41
N ARG A 32 15.41 -0.88 -6.42
CA ARG A 32 16.35 -1.80 -5.79
C ARG A 32 17.29 -2.39 -6.86
N PRO A 33 18.50 -2.84 -6.47
CA PRO A 33 19.37 -3.56 -7.38
C PRO A 33 18.67 -4.76 -8.02
N GLY A 34 18.66 -4.81 -9.35
CA GLY A 34 18.02 -5.88 -10.14
C GLY A 34 16.55 -5.64 -10.48
N ASP A 35 15.97 -4.53 -10.04
CA ASP A 35 14.61 -4.17 -10.45
C ASP A 35 14.55 -3.80 -11.95
N THR A 36 13.47 -4.22 -12.58
CA THR A 36 13.05 -3.78 -13.91
C THR A 36 11.63 -3.23 -13.82
N LEU A 37 11.19 -2.40 -14.77
CA LEU A 37 9.79 -1.94 -14.78
C LEU A 37 8.82 -3.13 -14.82
N GLU A 38 9.12 -4.16 -15.61
CA GLU A 38 8.31 -5.38 -15.67
C GLU A 38 8.26 -6.11 -14.33
N GLY A 39 9.40 -6.26 -13.65
CA GLY A 39 9.48 -6.91 -12.34
C GLY A 39 8.74 -6.14 -11.25
N ILE A 40 8.91 -4.82 -11.21
CA ILE A 40 8.19 -3.91 -10.31
C ILE A 40 6.68 -4.01 -10.58
N THR A 41 6.26 -3.96 -11.84
CA THR A 41 4.85 -4.09 -12.22
C THR A 41 4.29 -5.47 -11.85
N ALA A 42 5.01 -6.54 -12.13
CA ALA A 42 4.61 -7.89 -11.74
C ALA A 42 4.45 -8.02 -10.23
N TYR A 43 5.35 -7.41 -9.46
CA TYR A 43 5.27 -7.38 -8.01
C TYR A 43 4.01 -6.65 -7.54
N TYR A 44 3.72 -5.44 -8.02
CA TYR A 44 2.59 -4.64 -7.49
C TYR A 44 1.22 -4.97 -8.09
N LEU A 45 1.18 -5.48 -9.32
CA LEU A 45 -0.06 -5.76 -10.06
C LEU A 45 -0.32 -7.26 -10.24
N GLY A 46 0.62 -8.14 -9.87
CA GLY A 46 0.54 -9.58 -10.11
C GLY A 46 0.83 -10.00 -11.56
N SER A 47 1.11 -9.06 -12.46
CA SER A 47 1.43 -9.31 -13.86
C SER A 47 2.34 -8.22 -14.45
N PRO A 48 3.35 -8.56 -15.27
CA PRO A 48 4.23 -7.59 -15.92
C PRO A 48 3.56 -6.85 -17.08
N ALA A 49 2.41 -7.32 -17.58
CA ALA A 49 1.82 -6.87 -18.85
C ALA A 49 1.53 -5.35 -18.92
N ARG A 50 1.41 -4.71 -17.75
CA ARG A 50 1.07 -3.29 -17.60
C ARG A 50 2.27 -2.40 -17.29
N TRP A 51 3.48 -2.88 -17.55
CA TRP A 51 4.70 -2.11 -17.29
C TRP A 51 4.73 -0.77 -18.02
N ARG A 52 4.15 -0.70 -19.23
CA ARG A 52 4.03 0.54 -20.01
C ARG A 52 3.19 1.61 -19.31
N GLU A 53 2.22 1.20 -18.50
CA GLU A 53 1.42 2.14 -17.71
C GLU A 53 2.24 2.73 -16.57
N ASN A 54 3.04 1.92 -15.88
CA ASN A 54 4.01 2.42 -14.90
C ASN A 54 5.07 3.31 -15.56
N TRP A 55 5.55 2.96 -16.75
CA TRP A 55 6.49 3.81 -17.48
C TRP A 55 5.88 5.17 -17.82
N ALA A 56 4.63 5.21 -18.27
CA ALA A 56 3.91 6.45 -18.59
C ALA A 56 3.73 7.37 -17.38
N LEU A 57 3.70 6.83 -16.14
CA LEU A 57 3.69 7.64 -14.91
C LEU A 57 5.03 8.33 -14.64
N ASN A 58 6.12 7.87 -15.27
CA ASN A 58 7.48 8.32 -15.01
C ASN A 58 8.13 8.90 -16.28
N PRO A 59 7.67 10.05 -16.80
CA PRO A 59 8.19 10.65 -18.04
C PRO A 59 9.67 11.07 -17.97
N GLY A 60 10.26 11.07 -16.77
CA GLY A 60 11.69 11.27 -16.55
C GLY A 60 12.55 10.08 -17.00
N ILE A 61 12.01 8.85 -16.97
CA ILE A 61 12.72 7.64 -17.42
C ILE A 61 12.69 7.61 -18.94
N LYS A 62 13.84 7.87 -19.58
CA LYS A 62 13.97 7.88 -21.04
C LYS A 62 14.14 6.49 -21.62
N ASP A 63 14.87 5.63 -20.91
CA ASP A 63 15.07 4.24 -21.27
C ASP A 63 14.40 3.34 -20.21
N PRO A 64 13.32 2.62 -20.55
CA PRO A 64 12.58 1.79 -19.60
C PRO A 64 13.38 0.59 -19.09
N ASP A 65 14.45 0.19 -19.79
CA ASP A 65 15.31 -0.94 -19.42
C ASP A 65 16.47 -0.51 -18.51
N LEU A 66 16.67 0.81 -18.31
CA LEU A 66 17.72 1.38 -17.48
C LEU A 66 17.13 2.07 -16.25
N LEU A 67 16.99 1.31 -15.17
CA LEU A 67 16.64 1.83 -13.85
C LEU A 67 17.89 1.90 -12.96
N HIS A 68 18.04 2.98 -12.20
CA HIS A 68 19.15 3.15 -11.27
C HIS A 68 18.69 2.94 -9.82
N PRO A 69 19.36 2.08 -9.04
CA PRO A 69 19.03 1.89 -7.63
C PRO A 69 19.00 3.21 -6.85
N GLY A 70 17.91 3.44 -6.12
CA GLY A 70 17.66 4.69 -5.41
C GLY A 70 16.78 5.70 -6.15
N GLU A 71 16.50 5.51 -7.44
CA GLU A 71 15.48 6.28 -8.15
C GLU A 71 14.10 6.02 -7.56
N ARG A 72 13.25 7.06 -7.57
CA ARG A 72 11.85 6.94 -7.14
C ARG A 72 10.94 6.90 -8.34
N LEU A 73 10.16 5.83 -8.41
CA LEU A 73 9.21 5.58 -9.48
C LEU A 73 7.80 5.61 -8.93
N GLN A 74 6.93 6.37 -9.59
CA GLN A 74 5.51 6.28 -9.32
C GLN A 74 4.99 4.95 -9.92
N VAL A 75 4.35 4.13 -9.10
CA VAL A 75 3.85 2.82 -9.50
C VAL A 75 2.37 2.68 -9.22
N LEU A 76 1.67 1.95 -10.09
CA LEU A 76 0.34 1.43 -9.85
C LEU A 76 0.42 0.23 -8.91
N VAL A 77 -0.55 0.13 -8.00
CA VAL A 77 -0.62 -0.93 -7.00
C VAL A 77 -2.02 -1.54 -7.02
N SER A 78 -2.11 -2.87 -7.06
CA SER A 78 -3.39 -3.53 -6.96
C SER A 78 -3.94 -3.42 -5.53
N PRO A 79 -5.27 -3.43 -5.34
CA PRO A 79 -5.88 -3.46 -3.99
C PRO A 79 -5.33 -4.60 -3.13
N GLU A 80 -4.95 -5.71 -3.78
CA GLU A 80 -4.34 -6.86 -3.13
C GLU A 80 -2.98 -6.54 -2.50
N HIS A 81 -2.09 -5.86 -3.22
CA HIS A 81 -0.77 -5.50 -2.70
C HIS A 81 -0.86 -4.34 -1.72
N SER A 82 -1.72 -3.37 -2.01
CA SER A 82 -2.05 -2.24 -1.14
C SER A 82 -2.44 -2.68 0.26
N ARG A 83 -3.15 -3.81 0.42
CA ARG A 83 -3.59 -4.31 1.74
C ARG A 83 -2.44 -4.70 2.68
N HIS A 84 -1.21 -4.76 2.21
CA HIS A 84 -0.03 -5.08 3.04
C HIS A 84 1.06 -4.01 2.94
N ALA A 85 0.73 -2.88 2.32
CA ALA A 85 1.65 -1.78 2.12
C ALA A 85 1.24 -0.59 3.00
N ALA A 86 2.22 0.25 3.32
CA ALA A 86 2.00 1.53 3.96
C ALA A 86 2.67 2.63 3.14
N LEU A 87 2.04 3.80 3.10
CA LEU A 87 2.65 5.00 2.56
C LEU A 87 3.25 5.80 3.70
N VAL A 88 4.44 6.36 3.50
CA VAL A 88 4.95 7.44 4.36
C VAL A 88 4.06 8.66 4.14
N TRP A 89 3.10 8.89 5.01
CA TRP A 89 2.10 9.94 4.87
C TRP A 89 2.62 11.29 5.36
N ARG A 90 3.32 11.30 6.50
CA ARG A 90 3.99 12.47 7.05
C ARG A 90 5.35 12.09 7.60
N ARG A 91 6.26 13.05 7.57
CA ARG A 91 7.56 12.98 8.25
C ARG A 91 7.95 14.33 8.83
N ALA A 92 8.65 14.32 9.95
CA ALA A 92 9.29 15.48 10.51
C ALA A 92 10.73 15.14 10.88
N ARG A 93 11.68 15.94 10.38
CA ARG A 93 13.13 15.82 10.60
C ARG A 93 13.72 14.52 10.04
N LEU A 94 14.35 13.71 10.89
CA LEU A 94 15.14 12.55 10.48
C LEU A 94 14.26 11.31 10.51
N VAL A 95 13.78 10.92 9.33
CA VAL A 95 13.06 9.68 9.10
C VAL A 95 13.78 8.94 7.99
N ASP A 96 14.19 7.71 8.28
CA ASP A 96 14.81 6.83 7.30
C ASP A 96 13.94 5.60 7.07
N ALA A 97 13.98 5.08 5.86
CA ALA A 97 13.39 3.80 5.49
C ALA A 97 14.49 2.84 5.03
N GLN A 98 14.33 1.57 5.36
CA GLN A 98 15.17 0.48 4.87
C GLN A 98 14.32 -0.39 3.95
N GLN A 99 14.83 -0.62 2.75
CA GLN A 99 14.17 -1.43 1.72
C GLN A 99 15.16 -2.46 1.18
N PRO A 100 15.29 -3.64 1.81
CA PRO A 100 16.32 -4.61 1.47
C PRO A 100 16.34 -4.94 -0.04
N PRO A 101 17.54 -5.02 -0.65
CA PRO A 101 18.86 -5.04 -0.01
C PRO A 101 19.45 -3.66 0.29
N ARG A 102 18.73 -2.56 0.04
CA ARG A 102 19.21 -1.21 0.34
C ARG A 102 19.18 -0.95 1.84
N ASP A 103 20.21 -0.27 2.31
CA ASP A 103 20.32 0.16 3.69
C ASP A 103 19.42 1.39 3.96
N TRP A 104 19.43 1.87 5.20
CA TRP A 104 18.69 3.03 5.66
C TRP A 104 18.98 4.28 4.81
N MET A 105 17.93 4.83 4.22
CA MET A 105 17.99 6.07 3.45
C MET A 105 16.84 6.98 3.84
N ASN A 106 17.00 8.26 3.56
CA ASN A 106 15.99 9.25 3.89
C ASN A 106 14.64 8.91 3.25
N ALA A 107 13.62 8.68 4.08
CA ALA A 107 12.28 8.29 3.65
C ALA A 107 11.50 9.52 3.18
N GLU A 108 10.91 9.50 2.00
CA GLU A 108 10.12 10.60 1.45
C GLU A 108 8.62 10.37 1.57
N ILE A 109 7.85 11.47 1.55
CA ILE A 109 6.39 11.40 1.61
C ILE A 109 5.89 10.70 0.34
N GLY A 110 5.05 9.69 0.54
CA GLY A 110 4.51 8.84 -0.51
C GLY A 110 5.37 7.62 -0.83
N ASP A 111 6.54 7.44 -0.20
CA ASP A 111 7.30 6.19 -0.29
C ASP A 111 6.39 5.02 0.11
N LEU A 112 6.32 4.02 -0.78
CA LEU A 112 5.52 2.82 -0.64
C LEU A 112 6.36 1.74 0.04
N LEU A 113 6.02 1.47 1.29
CA LEU A 113 6.65 0.48 2.14
C LEU A 113 5.89 -0.83 2.04
N VAL A 114 6.61 -1.92 1.78
CA VAL A 114 6.04 -3.26 1.65
C VAL A 114 6.59 -4.19 2.73
N ARG A 115 6.21 -5.46 2.69
CA ARG A 115 6.68 -6.45 3.66
C ARG A 115 8.20 -6.47 3.72
N ARG A 116 8.73 -6.54 4.96
CA ARG A 116 10.15 -6.51 5.33
C ARG A 116 10.82 -5.14 5.21
N ASP A 117 10.12 -4.12 4.75
CA ASP A 117 10.63 -2.76 4.81
C ASP A 117 10.57 -2.25 6.25
N GLY A 118 11.53 -1.41 6.61
CA GLY A 118 11.64 -0.80 7.93
C GLY A 118 11.54 0.73 7.84
N VAL A 119 11.04 1.36 8.89
CA VAL A 119 11.07 2.81 9.10
C VAL A 119 11.64 3.10 10.45
N ARG A 120 12.53 4.10 10.54
CA ARG A 120 13.04 4.60 11.80
C ARG A 120 12.94 6.11 11.91
N THR A 121 12.78 6.59 13.12
CA THR A 121 12.78 8.01 13.49
C THR A 121 13.98 8.31 14.37
N GLY A 122 14.66 9.43 14.11
CA GLY A 122 15.71 9.93 14.99
C GLY A 122 15.16 10.70 16.20
N ALA A 123 16.07 11.34 16.94
CA ALA A 123 15.71 12.26 18.02
C ALA A 123 14.82 13.41 17.51
N ARG A 124 13.80 13.80 18.30
CA ARG A 124 12.84 14.87 17.95
C ARG A 124 12.08 14.66 16.63
N SER A 125 12.13 13.46 16.06
CA SER A 125 11.56 13.15 14.75
C SER A 125 10.23 12.41 14.89
N SER A 126 9.38 12.51 13.88
CA SER A 126 8.12 11.78 13.83
C SER A 126 7.79 11.34 12.41
N ALA A 127 7.06 10.24 12.29
CA ALA A 127 6.54 9.74 11.02
C ALA A 127 5.10 9.28 11.19
N GLU A 128 4.30 9.41 10.14
CA GLU A 128 2.96 8.83 10.04
C GLU A 128 2.95 7.91 8.84
N LEU A 129 2.61 6.63 9.06
CA LEU A 129 2.44 5.64 8.01
C LEU A 129 0.95 5.40 7.81
N ALA A 130 0.45 5.53 6.58
CA ALA A 130 -0.96 5.32 6.24
C ALA A 130 -1.13 4.03 5.45
N PHE A 131 -2.06 3.18 5.89
CA PHE A 131 -2.45 1.97 5.19
C PHE A 131 -3.74 2.21 4.39
N THR A 132 -3.98 1.34 3.42
CA THR A 132 -5.13 1.48 2.50
C THR A 132 -6.48 1.12 3.12
N ASP A 133 -6.51 0.49 4.29
CA ASP A 133 -7.74 0.31 5.09
C ASP A 133 -8.06 1.54 5.96
N GLY A 134 -7.31 2.63 5.80
CA GLY A 134 -7.46 3.84 6.60
C GLY A 134 -6.83 3.77 7.99
N SER A 135 -6.21 2.64 8.37
CA SER A 135 -5.40 2.58 9.59
C SER A 135 -4.11 3.36 9.44
N ARG A 136 -3.57 3.84 10.56
CA ARG A 136 -2.39 4.70 10.57
C ARG A 136 -1.49 4.40 11.76
N ILE A 137 -0.18 4.42 11.54
CA ILE A 137 0.83 4.30 12.59
C ILE A 137 1.54 5.65 12.72
N TRP A 138 1.50 6.23 13.92
CA TRP A 138 2.36 7.35 14.29
C TRP A 138 3.57 6.82 15.04
N MET A 139 4.73 7.20 14.55
CA MET A 139 6.01 6.93 15.17
C MET A 139 6.53 8.23 15.77
N THR A 140 6.87 8.19 17.04
CA THR A 140 7.54 9.30 17.74
C THR A 140 9.05 9.09 17.71
N GLU A 141 9.83 9.85 18.47
CA GLU A 141 11.29 9.82 18.43
C GLU A 141 11.91 8.46 18.78
N ASN A 142 13.07 8.17 18.17
CA ASN A 142 13.87 6.97 18.43
C ASN A 142 13.10 5.66 18.28
N SER A 143 12.20 5.61 17.30
CA SER A 143 11.36 4.46 17.00
C SER A 143 11.84 3.71 15.77
N LEU A 144 11.66 2.40 15.78
CA LEU A 144 11.96 1.51 14.66
C LEU A 144 10.80 0.53 14.48
N VAL A 145 10.23 0.53 13.28
CA VAL A 145 9.11 -0.32 12.88
C VAL A 145 9.49 -1.10 11.64
N PHE A 146 9.15 -2.39 11.60
CA PHE A 146 9.18 -3.19 10.38
C PHE A 146 7.77 -3.65 10.00
N LEU A 147 7.47 -3.59 8.71
CA LEU A 147 6.23 -4.14 8.16
C LEU A 147 6.35 -5.67 8.07
N ARG A 148 5.51 -6.41 8.80
CA ARG A 148 5.39 -7.87 8.70
C ARG A 148 4.01 -8.29 8.19
N SER A 149 3.90 -9.53 7.71
CA SER A 149 2.63 -10.15 7.32
C SER A 149 2.70 -11.60 7.77
N THR A 150 1.78 -12.01 8.63
CA THR A 150 1.66 -13.41 9.05
C THR A 150 0.90 -14.19 7.96
N ALA A 151 1.50 -15.26 7.45
CA ALA A 151 0.84 -16.21 6.56
C ALA A 151 -0.16 -17.14 7.30
N ARG A 152 -0.48 -16.85 8.57
CA ARG A 152 -1.23 -17.75 9.45
C ARG A 152 -2.18 -17.03 10.40
N ALA A 153 -3.05 -16.17 9.87
CA ALA A 153 -4.33 -15.95 10.54
C ALA A 153 -5.32 -17.06 10.15
N PRO A 154 -6.18 -17.52 11.07
CA PRO A 154 -7.32 -18.35 10.70
C PRO A 154 -8.18 -17.63 9.65
N ARG A 155 -8.80 -18.41 8.77
CA ARG A 155 -9.51 -18.06 7.52
C ARG A 155 -10.66 -17.03 7.60
N VAL A 156 -10.79 -16.26 8.69
CA VAL A 156 -11.95 -15.42 8.99
C VAL A 156 -11.63 -13.91 9.10
N ALA A 157 -10.36 -13.49 9.10
CA ALA A 157 -9.99 -12.06 9.16
C ALA A 157 -8.54 -11.81 8.68
N PRO A 158 -8.25 -10.82 7.81
CA PRO A 158 -6.88 -10.48 7.46
C PRO A 158 -6.14 -9.88 8.68
N SER A 159 -5.19 -10.62 9.25
CA SER A 159 -4.26 -10.11 10.28
C SER A 159 -3.09 -9.38 9.63
N ARG A 160 -2.77 -8.18 10.13
CA ARG A 160 -1.55 -7.44 9.80
C ARG A 160 -0.71 -7.37 11.07
N GLU A 161 0.57 -7.70 10.97
CA GLU A 161 1.49 -7.68 12.11
C GLU A 161 2.51 -6.58 11.88
N VAL A 162 2.58 -5.64 12.81
CA VAL A 162 3.57 -4.56 12.80
C VAL A 162 4.53 -4.88 13.92
N GLU A 163 5.81 -5.09 13.59
CA GLU A 163 6.82 -5.30 14.61
C GLU A 163 7.41 -3.96 15.01
N ILE A 164 7.26 -3.61 16.29
CA ILE A 164 7.90 -2.44 16.87
C ILE A 164 9.13 -2.94 17.62
N VAL A 165 10.30 -2.70 17.04
CA VAL A 165 11.57 -3.21 17.57
C VAL A 165 12.08 -2.33 18.71
N SER A 166 11.92 -1.01 18.59
CA SER A 166 12.32 -0.04 19.61
C SER A 166 11.48 1.24 19.54
N GLY A 167 11.43 1.98 20.66
CA GLY A 167 10.78 3.29 20.76
C GLY A 167 9.28 3.23 21.11
N ARG A 168 8.54 4.28 20.69
CA ARG A 168 7.10 4.41 20.87
C ARG A 168 6.40 4.62 19.53
N ALA A 169 5.44 3.76 19.23
CA ALA A 169 4.51 3.91 18.13
C ALA A 169 3.06 3.76 18.62
N ASP A 170 2.20 4.64 18.13
CA ASP A 170 0.78 4.65 18.38
C ASP A 170 0.06 4.23 17.09
N LEU A 171 -0.78 3.20 17.16
CA LEU A 171 -1.57 2.73 16.03
C LEU A 171 -3.02 3.18 16.21
N GLU A 172 -3.55 3.93 15.25
CA GLU A 172 -4.98 4.25 15.17
C GLU A 172 -5.66 3.40 14.11
N LEU A 173 -6.74 2.75 14.51
CA LEU A 173 -7.56 1.90 13.64
C LEU A 173 -8.85 2.63 13.30
N THR A 174 -9.13 2.83 12.01
CA THR A 174 -10.40 3.43 11.53
C THR A 174 -11.47 2.34 11.41
N ALA A 175 -12.59 2.43 12.15
CA ALA A 175 -13.68 1.44 12.13
C ALA A 175 -14.66 1.67 10.95
N PRO A 176 -15.07 0.63 10.20
CA PRO A 176 -15.83 -0.54 10.71
C PRO A 176 -15.01 -1.83 10.83
N ALA A 177 -13.69 -1.75 10.66
CA ALA A 177 -12.75 -2.87 10.67
C ALA A 177 -12.37 -3.39 12.07
N ALA A 178 -12.81 -2.73 13.15
CA ALA A 178 -12.53 -3.15 14.53
C ALA A 178 -13.10 -4.55 14.90
N ARG A 179 -13.96 -5.13 14.05
CA ARG A 179 -14.44 -6.52 14.20
C ARG A 179 -13.68 -7.55 13.36
N ALA A 180 -12.79 -7.16 12.44
CA ALA A 180 -12.26 -8.07 11.42
C ALA A 180 -10.75 -7.99 11.14
N ALA A 181 -9.96 -7.23 11.91
CA ALA A 181 -8.50 -7.29 11.80
C ALA A 181 -7.89 -7.44 13.19
N ALA A 182 -7.46 -8.65 13.53
CA ALA A 182 -6.57 -8.86 14.67
C ALA A 182 -5.20 -8.30 14.28
N VAL A 183 -4.91 -7.06 14.71
CA VAL A 183 -3.55 -6.53 14.62
C VAL A 183 -2.76 -7.11 15.78
N GLU A 184 -1.85 -8.02 15.47
CA GLU A 184 -0.88 -8.53 16.44
C GLU A 184 0.33 -7.60 16.42
N VAL A 185 0.66 -7.01 17.56
CA VAL A 185 1.83 -6.15 17.71
C VAL A 185 2.87 -6.94 18.47
N VAL A 186 3.90 -7.42 17.76
CA VAL A 186 5.04 -8.07 18.41
C VAL A 186 5.93 -6.98 18.97
N MET A 187 5.92 -6.88 20.30
CA MET A 187 6.72 -5.92 21.05
C MET A 187 8.04 -6.57 21.45
N GLY A 188 9.16 -5.98 21.01
CA GLY A 188 10.45 -6.13 21.69
C GLY A 188 10.46 -5.35 23.01
N PRO A 189 11.59 -4.72 23.44
CA PRO A 189 11.60 -3.81 24.60
C PRO A 189 10.82 -2.50 24.39
N ALA A 190 10.13 -2.35 23.27
CA ALA A 190 9.40 -1.16 22.85
C ALA A 190 8.02 -1.02 23.52
N ARG A 191 7.44 0.18 23.47
CA ARG A 191 6.07 0.44 23.94
C ARG A 191 5.15 0.73 22.76
N ALA A 192 4.11 -0.07 22.59
CA ALA A 192 3.04 0.17 21.62
C ALA A 192 1.76 0.61 22.33
N SER A 193 1.02 1.54 21.73
CA SER A 193 -0.38 1.78 22.14
C SER A 193 -1.29 1.64 20.92
N VAL A 194 -2.42 0.96 21.10
CA VAL A 194 -3.42 0.78 20.05
C VAL A 194 -4.66 1.57 20.47
N ARG A 195 -5.11 2.49 19.62
CA ARG A 195 -6.36 3.23 19.78
C ARG A 195 -7.30 2.85 18.66
N ALA A 196 -8.45 2.28 18.98
CA ALA A 196 -9.52 2.12 18.01
C ALA A 196 -10.29 3.44 17.93
N ALA A 197 -10.36 4.06 16.76
CA ALA A 197 -11.31 5.13 16.52
C ALA A 197 -12.70 4.50 16.46
N ALA A 198 -13.51 4.72 17.51
CA ALA A 198 -14.91 4.37 17.47
C ALA A 198 -15.55 5.22 16.36
N GLY A 199 -16.05 4.56 15.31
CA GLY A 199 -16.90 5.25 14.35
C GLY A 199 -18.07 5.84 15.12
N GLU A 200 -18.18 7.17 15.15
CA GLU A 200 -19.38 7.87 15.61
C GLU A 200 -20.53 7.48 14.69
N GLY A 201 -21.15 6.35 14.99
CA GLY A 201 -22.48 6.02 14.56
C GLY A 201 -23.42 6.18 15.74
N ALA A 202 -24.17 7.30 15.77
CA ALA A 202 -25.62 7.34 15.97
C ALA A 202 -26.14 8.64 16.62
N GLN A 203 -26.90 9.39 15.80
CA GLN A 203 -28.28 9.85 16.05
C GLN A 203 -28.62 11.26 16.57
N SER A 204 -29.71 11.75 15.95
CA SER A 204 -30.64 12.83 16.28
C SER A 204 -30.20 14.23 15.83
N ARG A 205 -30.99 15.02 15.09
CA ARG A 205 -32.44 15.04 14.86
C ARG A 205 -32.75 15.81 13.57
#